data_AF-A0A1C6PH40-F1
#
_entry.id   AF-A0A1C6PH40-F1
#
_cell.length_a   1.000
_cell.length_b   1.000
_cell.length_c   1.000
_cell.angle_alpha   90.00
_cell.angle_beta   90.00
_cell.angle_gamma   90.00
#
_symmetry.space_group_name_H-M   'P 1'
#
loop_
_entity.id
_entity.type
_entity.pdbx_description
1 polymer ?
#
loop_
_entity_poly.entity_id
_entity_poly.type
_entity_poly.pdbx_seq_one_letter_code
_entity_poly.pdbx_strand_id
1 'polypeptide(L)'
;MTRRDPPMQIPTVAQRAMEMRQLQLPGSRVSFHGREAHMVANIAPGPFGRLYTCLFKVRPGATSPEVIVLHPNLSMLAGGAKIPHVYRHDGPGTLLCLWWPKAREWLPQMSLANTFVPWTAEWLYYFEQWLASGIWSGGGEHPDPRPKRWQGPSRQLS
;
A
#
# COMPACT_ATOMS: atom_id res chain seq x y z
N MET A 1 -25.47 -20.99 -25.77
CA MET A 1 -24.75 -21.64 -24.65
C MET A 1 -23.64 -20.71 -24.20
N THR A 2 -23.87 -19.87 -23.20
CA THR A 2 -22.83 -19.03 -22.59
C THR A 2 -21.94 -19.93 -21.74
N ARG A 3 -20.67 -20.12 -22.14
CA ARG A 3 -19.66 -20.67 -21.23
C ARG A 3 -19.63 -19.72 -20.03
N ARG A 4 -20.05 -20.20 -18.86
CA ARG A 4 -19.74 -19.52 -17.61
C ARG A 4 -18.25 -19.72 -17.40
N ASP A 5 -17.47 -18.66 -17.53
CA ASP A 5 -16.08 -18.70 -17.10
C ASP A 5 -16.04 -19.17 -15.64
N PRO A 6 -15.14 -20.10 -15.28
CA PRO A 6 -15.00 -20.50 -13.89
C PRO A 6 -14.70 -19.27 -13.04
N PRO A 7 -15.23 -19.19 -11.80
CA PRO A 7 -14.95 -18.07 -10.93
C PRO A 7 -13.43 -17.94 -10.77
N MET A 8 -12.89 -16.74 -11.02
CA MET A 8 -11.45 -16.51 -10.93
C MET A 8 -10.96 -16.91 -9.53
N GLN A 9 -10.07 -17.89 -9.48
CA GLN A 9 -9.54 -18.40 -8.23
C GLN A 9 -8.61 -17.36 -7.60
N ILE A 10 -8.63 -17.26 -6.27
CA ILE A 10 -7.71 -16.39 -5.53
C ILE A 10 -6.29 -16.95 -5.72
N PRO A 11 -5.33 -16.17 -6.24
CA PRO A 11 -3.97 -16.63 -6.43
C PRO A 11 -3.32 -17.04 -5.10
N THR A 12 -2.63 -18.18 -5.13
CA THR A 12 -1.76 -18.62 -4.04
C THR A 12 -0.58 -17.67 -3.86
N VAL A 13 0.06 -17.71 -2.70
CA VAL A 13 1.27 -16.90 -2.45
C VAL A 13 2.40 -17.26 -3.42
N ALA A 14 2.51 -18.51 -3.85
CA ALA A 14 3.48 -18.92 -4.86
C ALA A 14 3.18 -18.27 -6.22
N GLN A 15 1.90 -18.25 -6.64
CA GLN A 15 1.49 -17.55 -7.86
C GLN A 15 1.72 -16.04 -7.77
N ARG A 16 1.48 -15.42 -6.60
CA ARG A 16 1.79 -14.01 -6.35
C ARG A 16 3.29 -13.73 -6.41
N ALA A 17 4.13 -14.62 -5.88
CA ALA A 17 5.58 -14.50 -6.00
C ALA A 17 6.05 -14.66 -7.45
N MET A 18 5.43 -15.53 -8.25
CA MET A 18 5.71 -15.65 -9.69
C MET A 18 5.31 -14.38 -10.44
N GLU A 19 4.12 -13.85 -10.16
CA GLU A 19 3.66 -12.56 -10.69
C GLU A 19 4.67 -11.45 -10.38
N MET A 20 5.09 -11.31 -9.12
CA MET A 20 6.09 -10.33 -8.70
C MET A 20 7.40 -10.44 -9.50
N ARG A 21 7.89 -11.65 -9.76
CA ARG A 21 9.10 -11.87 -10.58
C ARG A 21 8.89 -11.46 -12.04
N GLN A 22 7.70 -11.67 -12.57
CA GLN A 22 7.35 -11.34 -13.97
C GLN A 22 7.18 -9.85 -14.19
N LEU A 23 6.93 -9.04 -13.15
CA LEU A 23 6.85 -7.59 -13.27
C LEU A 23 8.15 -6.95 -13.74
N GLN A 24 9.31 -7.58 -13.47
CA GLN A 24 10.65 -7.10 -13.86
C GLN A 24 10.90 -5.65 -13.46
N LEU A 25 10.37 -5.22 -12.31
CA LEU A 25 10.55 -3.85 -11.83
C LEU A 25 12.03 -3.57 -11.51
N PRO A 26 12.51 -2.33 -11.69
CA PRO A 26 13.90 -1.98 -11.42
C PRO A 26 14.30 -2.32 -9.98
N GLY A 27 15.45 -2.96 -9.80
CA GLY A 27 15.95 -3.37 -8.48
C GLY A 27 15.07 -4.40 -7.76
N SER A 28 14.16 -5.09 -8.48
CA SER A 28 13.24 -6.01 -7.83
C SER A 28 13.91 -7.27 -7.28
N ARG A 29 13.52 -7.64 -6.06
CA ARG A 29 13.93 -8.89 -5.41
C ARG A 29 12.76 -9.48 -4.65
N VAL A 30 12.45 -10.74 -4.96
CA VAL A 30 11.34 -11.49 -4.36
C VAL A 30 11.87 -12.49 -3.32
N SER A 31 11.35 -12.44 -2.10
CA SER A 31 11.67 -13.37 -1.01
C SER A 31 10.42 -13.87 -0.32
N PHE A 32 10.53 -15.02 0.34
CA PHE A 32 9.48 -15.54 1.22
C PHE A 32 9.82 -15.25 2.68
N HIS A 33 8.80 -14.86 3.45
CA HIS A 33 8.90 -14.64 4.89
C HIS A 33 7.76 -15.41 5.57
N GLY A 34 8.06 -16.62 6.04
CA GLY A 34 7.04 -17.56 6.51
C GLY A 34 6.05 -17.89 5.39
N ARG A 35 4.77 -17.50 5.56
CA ARG A 35 3.71 -17.73 4.57
C ARG A 35 3.47 -16.53 3.64
N GLU A 36 4.32 -15.51 3.70
CA GLU A 36 4.18 -14.28 2.92
C GLU A 36 5.20 -14.23 1.78
N ALA A 37 4.80 -13.63 0.65
CA ALA A 37 5.70 -13.25 -0.42
C ALA A 37 5.98 -11.75 -0.33
N HIS A 38 7.25 -11.39 -0.30
CA HIS A 38 7.72 -10.01 -0.23
C HIS A 38 8.46 -9.69 -1.53
N MET A 39 8.19 -8.52 -2.11
CA MET A 39 8.97 -7.97 -3.21
C MET A 39 9.46 -6.59 -2.81
N VAL A 40 10.79 -6.43 -2.73
CA VAL A 40 11.40 -5.09 -2.76
C VAL A 40 11.55 -4.71 -4.22
N ALA A 41 11.19 -3.48 -4.61
CA ALA A 41 11.37 -2.96 -5.96
C ALA A 41 11.44 -1.42 -5.95
N ASN A 42 12.02 -0.83 -6.99
CA ASN A 42 12.03 0.62 -7.17
C ASN A 42 10.85 1.07 -8.03
N ILE A 43 10.13 2.09 -7.59
CA ILE A 43 9.01 2.73 -8.28
C ILE A 43 9.33 4.21 -8.44
N ALA A 44 9.06 4.78 -9.61
CA ALA A 44 9.05 6.22 -9.83
C ALA A 44 7.63 6.69 -10.17
N PRO A 45 7.21 7.89 -9.75
CA PRO A 45 5.91 8.45 -10.14
C PRO A 45 5.83 8.81 -11.63
N GLY A 46 6.99 8.96 -12.28
CA GLY A 46 7.11 9.19 -13.72
C GLY A 46 8.57 9.08 -14.18
N PRO A 47 8.86 9.23 -15.49
CA PRO A 47 10.20 9.02 -16.05
C PRO A 47 11.32 9.87 -15.44
N PHE A 48 10.97 11.05 -14.92
CA PHE A 48 11.90 11.99 -14.28
C PHE A 48 11.64 12.17 -12.78
N GLY A 49 10.75 11.35 -12.22
CA GLY A 49 10.40 11.38 -10.80
C GLY A 49 11.50 10.77 -9.94
N ARG A 50 11.45 11.02 -8.63
CA ARG A 50 12.37 10.39 -7.69
C ARG A 50 12.13 8.87 -7.68
N LEU A 51 13.19 8.08 -7.53
CA LEU A 51 13.09 6.64 -7.31
C LEU A 51 12.82 6.35 -5.83
N TYR A 52 11.80 5.55 -5.58
CA TYR A 52 11.41 5.08 -4.25
C TYR A 52 11.59 3.57 -4.17
N THR A 53 12.32 3.10 -3.17
CA THR A 53 12.40 1.68 -2.83
C THR A 53 11.16 1.30 -2.03
N CYS A 54 10.32 0.46 -2.60
CA CYS A 54 9.05 0.01 -2.05
C CYS A 54 9.11 -1.49 -1.72
N LEU A 55 8.50 -1.87 -0.60
CA LEU A 55 8.27 -3.25 -0.19
C LEU A 55 6.80 -3.60 -0.35
N PHE A 56 6.51 -4.52 -1.26
CA PHE A 56 5.20 -5.14 -1.44
C PHE A 56 5.13 -6.41 -0.61
N LYS A 57 4.20 -6.50 0.34
CA LYS A 57 3.95 -7.71 1.13
C LYS A 57 2.62 -8.32 0.73
N VAL A 58 2.63 -9.60 0.39
CA VAL A 58 1.43 -10.36 0.05
C VAL A 58 1.27 -11.54 0.99
N ARG A 59 0.08 -11.62 1.60
CA ARG A 59 -0.34 -12.70 2.49
C ARG A 59 -1.25 -13.69 1.77
N PRO A 60 -1.38 -14.93 2.27
CA PRO A 60 -2.32 -15.89 1.69
C PRO A 60 -3.78 -15.42 1.72
N GLY A 61 -4.56 -15.91 0.76
CA GLY A 61 -6.01 -15.74 0.72
C GLY A 61 -6.45 -14.36 0.25
N ALA A 62 -7.53 -13.84 0.84
CA ALA A 62 -8.21 -12.62 0.42
C ALA A 62 -7.65 -11.32 1.05
N THR A 63 -6.48 -11.39 1.68
CA THR A 63 -5.86 -10.24 2.36
C THR A 63 -5.24 -9.31 1.34
N SER A 64 -5.52 -8.01 1.44
CA SER A 64 -4.93 -7.01 0.54
C SER A 64 -3.41 -6.95 0.71
N PRO A 65 -2.65 -6.78 -0.38
CA PRO A 65 -1.26 -6.42 -0.33
C PRO A 65 -1.01 -5.16 0.51
N GLU A 66 0.14 -5.11 1.18
CA GLU A 66 0.66 -3.90 1.83
C GLU A 66 1.83 -3.36 1.00
N VAL A 67 1.91 -2.04 0.84
CA VAL A 67 3.05 -1.39 0.19
C VAL A 67 3.67 -0.37 1.13
N ILE A 68 4.95 -0.57 1.41
CA ILE A 68 5.72 0.26 2.34
C ILE A 68 6.86 0.95 1.58
N VAL A 69 6.93 2.27 1.64
CA VAL A 69 8.08 3.01 1.12
C VAL A 69 9.21 2.96 2.15
N LEU A 70 10.32 2.33 1.78
CA LEU A 70 11.50 2.16 2.63
C LEU A 70 12.52 3.30 2.44
N HIS A 71 12.70 3.75 1.20
CA HIS A 71 13.64 4.82 0.86
C HIS A 71 13.11 5.65 -0.32
N PRO A 72 13.38 6.97 -0.35
CA PRO A 72 13.80 7.79 0.79
C PRO A 72 12.79 7.77 1.94
N ASN A 73 13.23 8.19 3.13
CA ASN A 73 12.32 8.32 4.27
C ASN A 73 11.32 9.45 4.00
N LEU A 74 10.04 9.11 3.84
CA LEU A 74 9.01 10.09 3.48
C LEU A 74 8.78 11.14 4.58
N SER A 75 8.93 10.78 5.86
CA SER A 75 8.78 11.73 6.96
C SER A 75 9.89 12.78 6.96
N MET A 76 11.11 12.39 6.56
CA MET A 76 12.22 13.32 6.36
C MET A 76 11.94 14.25 5.17
N LEU A 77 11.45 13.71 4.05
CA LEU A 77 11.07 14.54 2.89
C LEU A 77 9.95 15.52 3.23
N ALA A 78 9.00 15.11 4.06
CA ALA A 78 7.90 15.94 4.52
C ALA A 78 8.31 17.06 5.49
N GLY A 79 9.57 17.12 5.94
CA GLY A 79 10.04 18.18 6.83
C GLY A 79 9.26 18.28 8.15
N GLY A 80 8.75 17.15 8.66
CA GLY A 80 7.94 17.11 9.88
C GLY A 80 6.43 17.33 9.67
N ALA A 81 5.99 17.63 8.45
CA ALA A 81 4.56 17.66 8.14
C ALA A 81 3.93 16.26 8.21
N LYS A 82 2.66 16.20 8.62
CA LYS A 82 1.90 14.94 8.65
C LYS A 82 1.57 14.50 7.23
N ILE A 83 2.18 13.39 6.79
CA ILE A 83 1.94 12.82 5.47
C ILE A 83 0.47 12.40 5.34
N PRO A 84 -0.24 12.84 4.28
CA PRO A 84 -1.62 12.44 4.04
C PRO A 84 -1.71 10.99 3.52
N HIS A 85 -2.86 10.33 3.70
CA HIS A 85 -3.15 9.00 3.13
C HIS A 85 -2.08 7.92 3.40
N VAL A 86 -1.71 7.76 4.66
CA VAL A 86 -0.86 6.67 5.15
C VAL A 86 -1.52 5.96 6.31
N TYR A 87 -1.33 4.64 6.39
CA TYR A 87 -1.76 3.87 7.56
C TYR A 87 -0.71 3.97 8.67
N ARG A 88 -1.17 3.82 9.93
CA ARG A 88 -0.25 3.65 11.05
C ARG A 88 0.61 2.40 10.83
N HIS A 89 1.91 2.56 10.91
CA HIS A 89 2.88 1.49 10.80
C HIS A 89 3.97 1.68 11.85
N ASP A 90 4.14 0.70 12.74
CA ASP A 90 5.14 0.78 13.81
C ASP A 90 6.51 0.22 13.39
N GLY A 91 6.64 -0.26 12.14
CA GLY A 91 7.90 -0.74 11.54
C GLY A 91 8.62 0.33 10.70
N PRO A 92 9.77 -0.01 10.08
CA PRO A 92 10.50 0.92 9.22
C PRO A 92 9.72 1.26 7.95
N GLY A 93 9.83 2.52 7.53
CA GLY A 93 9.21 3.03 6.31
C GLY A 93 7.78 3.55 6.52
N THR A 94 7.11 3.84 5.41
CA THR A 94 5.77 4.44 5.41
C THR A 94 4.79 3.52 4.67
N LEU A 95 3.77 3.04 5.38
CA LEU A 95 2.72 2.18 4.82
C LEU A 95 1.67 3.03 4.09
N LEU A 96 1.56 2.83 2.78
CA LEU A 96 0.69 3.62 1.92
C LEU A 96 -0.78 3.19 2.04
N CYS A 97 -1.69 4.16 1.99
CA CYS A 97 -3.12 3.91 1.78
C CYS A 97 -3.41 3.96 0.27
N LEU A 98 -3.39 2.79 -0.39
CA LEU A 98 -3.52 2.68 -1.86
C LEU A 98 -4.90 2.33 -2.36
N TRP A 99 -5.79 1.87 -1.49
CA TRP A 99 -7.13 1.42 -1.88
C TRP A 99 -8.08 1.56 -0.71
N TRP A 100 -9.38 1.69 -1.00
CA TRP A 100 -10.38 1.78 0.05
C TRP A 100 -11.30 0.54 0.12
N PRO A 101 -11.24 -0.24 1.21
CA PRO A 101 -12.11 -1.39 1.43
C PRO A 101 -13.61 -1.18 1.19
N LYS A 102 -14.15 0.00 1.50
CA LYS A 102 -15.59 0.27 1.37
C LYS A 102 -16.01 0.51 -0.09
N ALA A 103 -15.11 1.03 -0.92
CA ALA A 103 -15.35 1.31 -2.32
C ALA A 103 -15.25 0.05 -3.21
N ARG A 104 -14.82 -1.10 -2.66
CA ARG A 104 -14.61 -2.38 -3.39
C ARG A 104 -13.71 -2.24 -4.62
N GLU A 105 -12.76 -1.30 -4.58
CA GLU A 105 -11.82 -1.00 -5.68
C GLU A 105 -10.85 -2.16 -5.95
N TRP A 106 -10.68 -3.05 -4.97
CA TRP A 106 -9.79 -4.19 -5.08
C TRP A 106 -10.50 -5.50 -4.77
N LEU A 107 -10.20 -6.52 -5.58
CA LEU A 107 -10.58 -7.91 -5.37
C LEU A 107 -9.33 -8.80 -5.26
N PRO A 108 -9.36 -9.89 -4.46
CA PRO A 108 -8.22 -10.79 -4.28
C PRO A 108 -7.64 -11.42 -5.54
N GLN A 109 -8.37 -11.41 -6.65
CA GLN A 109 -7.95 -11.96 -7.94
C GLN A 109 -7.20 -10.95 -8.81
N MET A 110 -7.27 -9.65 -8.49
CA MET A 110 -6.67 -8.60 -9.33
C MET A 110 -5.14 -8.68 -9.28
N SER A 111 -4.50 -8.43 -10.41
CA SER A 111 -3.04 -8.44 -10.53
C SER A 111 -2.41 -7.21 -9.87
N LEU A 112 -1.24 -7.40 -9.26
CA LEU A 112 -0.41 -6.31 -8.75
C LEU A 112 -0.02 -5.35 -9.87
N ALA A 113 0.23 -5.87 -11.08
CA ALA A 113 0.56 -5.10 -12.28
C ALA A 113 -0.49 -4.04 -12.63
N ASN A 114 -1.77 -4.36 -12.42
CA ASN A 114 -2.90 -3.48 -12.77
C ASN A 114 -3.48 -2.73 -11.56
N THR A 115 -2.93 -2.93 -10.36
CA THR A 115 -3.45 -2.33 -9.12
C THR A 115 -2.33 -1.72 -8.30
N PHE A 116 -1.74 -2.46 -7.37
CA PHE A 116 -0.80 -1.93 -6.38
C PHE A 116 0.44 -1.28 -7.00
N VAL A 117 0.96 -1.77 -8.13
CA VAL A 117 2.10 -1.13 -8.80
C VAL A 117 1.73 0.26 -9.33
N PRO A 118 0.73 0.40 -10.23
CA PRO A 118 0.32 1.73 -10.72
C PRO A 118 -0.23 2.63 -9.62
N TRP A 119 -0.99 2.09 -8.65
CA TRP A 119 -1.48 2.88 -7.51
C TRP A 119 -0.35 3.40 -6.63
N THR A 120 0.74 2.65 -6.47
CA THR A 120 1.94 3.14 -5.77
C THR A 120 2.57 4.31 -6.52
N ALA A 121 2.73 4.19 -7.84
CA ALA A 121 3.29 5.27 -8.65
C ALA A 121 2.41 6.53 -8.61
N GLU A 122 1.09 6.36 -8.70
CA GLU A 122 0.12 7.45 -8.58
C GLU A 122 0.14 8.12 -7.20
N TRP A 123 0.17 7.33 -6.12
CA TRP A 123 0.29 7.89 -4.77
C TRP A 123 1.57 8.70 -4.61
N LEU A 124 2.70 8.20 -5.14
CA LEU A 124 3.99 8.91 -5.12
C LEU A 124 3.94 10.20 -5.94
N TYR A 125 3.19 10.23 -7.04
CA TYR A 125 2.99 11.43 -7.86
C TYR A 125 2.24 12.52 -7.07
N TYR A 126 1.17 12.15 -6.37
CA TYR A 126 0.46 13.08 -5.49
C TYR A 126 1.26 13.50 -4.27
N PHE A 127 2.08 12.60 -3.73
CA PHE A 127 3.01 12.93 -2.66
C PHE A 127 4.04 14.00 -3.10
N GLU A 128 4.61 13.89 -4.30
CA GLU A 128 5.55 14.91 -4.80
C GLU A 128 4.88 16.27 -5.04
N GLN A 129 3.66 16.29 -5.55
CA GLN A 129 2.88 17.54 -5.66
C GLN A 129 2.53 18.12 -4.29
N TRP A 130 2.19 17.27 -3.32
CA TRP A 130 1.91 17.69 -1.95
C TRP A 130 3.16 18.26 -1.27
N LEU A 131 4.35 17.69 -1.49
CA LEU A 131 5.60 18.27 -0.98
C LEU A 131 5.82 19.70 -1.48
N ALA A 132 5.42 19.99 -2.72
CA ALA A 132 5.59 21.32 -3.31
C ALA A 132 4.51 22.33 -2.88
N SER A 133 3.26 21.87 -2.72
CA SER A 133 2.09 22.75 -2.53
C SER A 133 1.50 22.75 -1.12
N GLY A 134 1.77 21.72 -0.32
CA GLY A 134 1.10 21.42 0.93
C GLY A 134 -0.34 20.91 0.78
N ILE A 135 -0.87 20.80 -0.46
CA ILE A 135 -2.25 20.40 -0.75
C ILE A 135 -2.26 19.00 -1.34
N TRP A 136 -3.05 18.10 -0.75
CA TRP A 136 -3.21 16.73 -1.26
C TRP A 136 -4.26 16.70 -2.36
N SER A 137 -3.85 16.37 -3.59
CA SER A 137 -4.72 16.25 -4.76
C SER A 137 -5.05 14.81 -5.15
N GLY A 138 -4.54 13.81 -4.40
CA GLY A 138 -4.68 12.40 -4.75
C GLY A 138 -6.02 11.74 -4.44
N GLY A 139 -6.98 12.51 -3.92
CA GLY A 139 -8.29 11.98 -3.51
C GLY A 139 -8.19 10.83 -2.50
N GLY A 140 -9.12 9.89 -2.61
CA GLY A 140 -9.29 8.75 -1.71
C GLY A 140 -9.95 9.12 -0.38
N GLU A 141 -10.65 8.18 0.25
CA GLU A 141 -11.05 8.36 1.65
C GLU A 141 -10.20 7.51 2.57
N HIS A 142 -9.78 8.11 3.68
CA HIS A 142 -9.07 7.42 4.74
C HIS A 142 -10.01 7.32 5.94
N PRO A 143 -10.17 6.15 6.57
CA PRO A 143 -10.94 6.09 7.82
C PRO A 143 -10.24 6.99 8.85
N ASP A 144 -10.98 7.97 9.38
CA ASP A 144 -10.47 8.77 10.47
C ASP A 144 -10.12 7.87 11.65
N PRO A 145 -8.96 8.08 12.31
CA PRO A 145 -8.67 7.38 13.54
C PRO A 145 -9.77 7.71 14.54
N ARG A 146 -10.59 6.71 14.90
CA ARG A 146 -11.67 6.90 15.87
C ARG A 146 -11.08 7.56 17.12
N PRO A 147 -11.65 8.67 17.62
CA PRO A 147 -11.15 9.30 18.82
C PRO A 147 -11.19 8.27 19.96
N LYS A 148 -10.10 8.21 20.76
CA LYS A 148 -10.08 7.40 21.99
C LYS A 148 -11.27 7.84 22.83
N ARG A 149 -12.20 6.91 23.07
CA ARG A 149 -13.33 7.13 23.98
C ARG A 149 -12.73 7.47 25.35
N TRP A 150 -12.92 8.71 25.81
CA TRP A 150 -12.49 9.14 27.14
C TRP A 150 -13.24 8.29 28.18
N GLN A 151 -12.51 7.42 28.87
CA GLN A 151 -13.03 6.70 30.03
C GLN A 151 -12.80 7.63 31.22
N GLY A 152 -13.84 8.39 31.58
CA GLY A 152 -13.80 9.25 32.76
C GLY A 152 -13.51 8.46 34.05
N PRO A 153 -13.11 9.13 35.13
CA PRO A 153 -12.67 8.45 36.34
C PRO A 153 -13.80 7.62 36.95
N SER A 154 -13.51 6.35 37.22
CA SER A 154 -14.43 5.41 37.88
C SER A 154 -14.79 5.93 39.27
N ARG A 155 -16.07 6.25 39.49
CA ARG A 155 -16.59 6.53 40.83
C ARG A 155 -16.42 5.27 41.68
N GLN A 156 -15.52 5.30 42.66
CA GLN A 156 -15.56 4.36 43.78
C GLN A 156 -16.81 4.69 44.60
N LEU A 157 -17.76 3.75 44.64
CA LEU A 157 -18.87 3.78 45.57
C LEU A 157 -18.35 3.34 46.93
N SER A 158 -18.58 4.20 47.93
CA SER A 158 -18.35 3.96 49.36
C SER A 158 -19.46 3.10 49.94
#